data_AF-A0A1F8MXU1-F1
#
_entry.id   AF-A0A1F8MXU1-F1
#
_cell.length_a   1.000
_cell.length_b   1.000
_cell.length_c   1.000
_cell.angle_alpha   90.00
_cell.angle_beta   90.00
_cell.angle_gamma   90.00
#
_symmetry.space_group_name_H-M   'P 1'
#
loop_
_entity.id
_entity.type
_entity.pdbx_description
1 polymer ?
#
loop_
_entity_poly.entity_id
_entity_poly.type
_entity_poly.pdbx_seq_one_letter_code
_entity_poly.pdbx_strand_id
1 'polypeptide(L)'
;MIAVYIILGIVVLLLLFFVVIYNGLVRTRNQVKNAWAQIDVQLKRRHDLIPNLVETVKGYAAHERQTLEAVTNARNLAQKAVGTGVGAQSKAEGELSSALSRLLVVVERYPDLKANQNFLALQEELTSTENKISFSRQYYNDSVLTYNNKIQMFPSNIVANLTEFKAGEFFEVTVAAEREAPKVSFSQ
;
A
#
# COMPACT_ATOMS: atom_id res chain seq x y z
N MET A 1 -58.25 5.15 0.54
CA MET A 1 -57.70 3.82 0.91
C MET A 1 -56.71 3.28 -0.12
N ILE A 2 -57.08 3.11 -1.39
CA ILE A 2 -56.17 2.57 -2.43
C ILE A 2 -54.90 3.43 -2.59
N ALA A 3 -55.01 4.76 -2.69
CA ALA A 3 -53.86 5.66 -2.79
C ALA A 3 -52.89 5.56 -1.59
N VAL A 4 -53.42 5.33 -0.38
CA VAL A 4 -52.60 5.15 0.84
C VAL A 4 -51.79 3.85 0.76
N TYR A 5 -52.41 2.76 0.30
CA TYR A 5 -51.70 1.49 0.10
C TYR A 5 -50.65 1.56 -1.00
N ILE A 6 -50.89 2.33 -2.07
CA ILE A 6 -49.91 2.58 -3.13
C ILE A 6 -48.70 3.35 -2.58
N ILE A 7 -48.94 4.44 -1.84
CA ILE A 7 -47.86 5.23 -1.22
C ILE A 7 -47.06 4.36 -0.24
N LEU A 8 -47.73 3.58 0.59
CA LEU A 8 -47.07 2.67 1.53
C LEU A 8 -46.21 1.64 0.80
N GLY A 9 -46.72 1.03 -0.28
CA GLY A 9 -45.98 0.08 -1.10
C GLY A 9 -44.71 0.70 -1.71
N ILE A 10 -44.80 1.93 -2.23
CA ILE A 10 -43.64 2.66 -2.79
C ILE A 10 -42.60 2.93 -1.69
N VAL A 11 -43.02 3.38 -0.51
CA VAL A 11 -42.12 3.65 0.62
C VAL A 11 -41.39 2.38 1.05
N VAL A 12 -42.10 1.25 1.16
CA VAL A 12 -41.49 -0.05 1.50
C VAL A 12 -40.47 -0.45 0.44
N LEU A 13 -40.77 -0.28 -0.84
CA LEU A 13 -39.85 -0.61 -1.93
C LEU A 13 -38.58 0.27 -1.89
N LEU A 14 -38.72 1.56 -1.64
CA LEU A 14 -37.59 2.49 -1.48
C LEU A 14 -36.72 2.13 -0.27
N LEU A 15 -37.32 1.73 0.86
CA LEU A 15 -36.58 1.29 2.04
C LEU A 15 -35.81 0.00 1.78
N LEU A 16 -36.43 -1.00 1.12
CA LEU A 16 -35.74 -2.23 0.74
C LEU A 16 -34.56 -1.94 -0.20
N PHE A 17 -34.77 -1.05 -1.17
CA PHE A 17 -33.72 -0.63 -2.09
C PHE A 17 -32.54 0.04 -1.37
N PHE A 18 -32.85 0.95 -0.43
CA PHE A 18 -31.85 1.61 0.41
C PHE A 18 -31.02 0.59 1.22
N VAL A 19 -31.69 -0.37 1.87
CA VAL A 19 -31.02 -1.41 2.68
C VAL A 19 -30.07 -2.27 1.83
N VAL A 20 -30.49 -2.64 0.61
CA VAL A 20 -29.65 -3.44 -0.30
C VAL A 20 -28.39 -2.66 -0.71
N ILE A 21 -28.55 -1.40 -1.12
CA ILE A 21 -27.42 -0.55 -1.52
C ILE A 21 -26.47 -0.32 -0.35
N TYR A 22 -27.01 0.07 0.81
CA TYR A 22 -26.21 0.38 2.00
C TYR A 22 -25.35 -0.82 2.42
N ASN A 23 -25.94 -2.02 2.52
CA ASN A 23 -25.18 -3.24 2.82
C ASN A 23 -24.14 -3.55 1.73
N GLY A 24 -24.48 -3.28 0.47
CA GLY A 24 -23.55 -3.38 -0.65
C GLY A 24 -22.34 -2.46 -0.52
N LEU A 25 -22.51 -1.23 -0.04
CA LEU A 25 -21.43 -0.25 0.21
C LEU A 25 -20.59 -0.63 1.44
N VAL A 26 -21.23 -1.10 2.52
CA VAL A 26 -20.54 -1.60 3.71
C VAL A 26 -19.63 -2.79 3.34
N ARG A 27 -20.11 -3.70 2.49
CA ARG A 27 -19.33 -4.86 2.02
C ARG A 27 -18.06 -4.42 1.30
N THR A 28 -18.16 -3.52 0.32
CA THR A 28 -16.98 -3.06 -0.44
C THR A 28 -16.03 -2.23 0.42
N ARG A 29 -16.54 -1.43 1.36
CA ARG A 29 -15.70 -0.74 2.37
C ARG A 29 -14.91 -1.72 3.22
N ASN A 30 -15.54 -2.81 3.68
CA ASN A 30 -14.87 -3.83 4.47
C ASN A 30 -13.84 -4.62 3.65
N GLN A 31 -14.09 -4.83 2.35
CA GLN A 31 -13.10 -5.42 1.44
C GLN A 31 -11.85 -4.55 1.32
N VAL A 32 -11.99 -3.23 1.16
CA VAL A 32 -10.86 -2.29 1.16
C VAL A 32 -10.07 -2.37 2.47
N LYS A 33 -10.76 -2.38 3.63
CA LYS A 33 -10.10 -2.54 4.93
C LYS A 33 -9.36 -3.87 5.08
N ASN A 34 -9.94 -4.95 4.59
CA ASN A 34 -9.31 -6.27 4.62
C ASN A 34 -8.07 -6.34 3.72
N ALA A 35 -8.15 -5.77 2.51
CA ALA A 35 -7.01 -5.68 1.61
C ALA A 35 -5.88 -4.83 2.22
N TRP A 36 -6.22 -3.73 2.90
CA TRP A 36 -5.25 -2.92 3.64
C TRP A 36 -4.56 -3.70 4.76
N ALA A 37 -5.32 -4.44 5.57
CA ALA A 37 -4.78 -5.26 6.64
C ALA A 37 -3.76 -6.31 6.13
N GLN A 38 -3.96 -6.84 4.92
CA GLN A 38 -3.01 -7.76 4.30
C GLN A 38 -1.68 -7.07 3.97
N ILE A 39 -1.74 -5.83 3.46
CA ILE A 39 -0.55 -5.01 3.22
C ILE A 39 0.19 -4.75 4.54
N ASP A 40 -0.51 -4.29 5.57
CA ASP A 40 0.08 -3.94 6.87
C ASP A 40 0.89 -5.11 7.48
N VAL A 41 0.39 -6.34 7.36
CA VAL A 41 1.11 -7.54 7.83
C VAL A 41 2.44 -7.73 7.09
N GLN A 42 2.45 -7.55 5.77
CA GLN A 42 3.69 -7.70 4.99
C GLN A 42 4.67 -6.55 5.23
N LEU A 43 4.18 -5.31 5.35
CA LEU A 43 5.01 -4.15 5.69
C LEU A 43 5.66 -4.32 7.07
N LYS A 44 4.90 -4.79 8.06
CA LYS A 44 5.44 -5.12 9.39
C LYS A 44 6.55 -6.18 9.29
N ARG A 45 6.30 -7.28 8.56
CA ARG A 45 7.33 -8.32 8.35
C ARG A 45 8.61 -7.73 7.74
N ARG A 46 8.48 -6.88 6.73
CA ARG A 46 9.62 -6.19 6.09
C ARG A 46 10.40 -5.36 7.11
N HIS A 47 9.71 -4.57 7.94
CA HIS A 47 10.33 -3.77 8.99
C HIS A 47 11.05 -4.58 10.06
N ASP A 48 10.54 -5.77 10.37
CA ASP A 48 11.11 -6.66 11.38
C ASP A 48 12.37 -7.38 10.87
N LEU A 49 12.49 -7.61 9.55
CA LEU A 49 13.65 -8.24 8.93
C LEU A 49 14.86 -7.30 8.75
N ILE A 50 14.62 -5.99 8.59
CA ILE A 50 15.67 -5.00 8.29
C ILE A 50 16.78 -4.92 9.35
N PRO A 51 16.51 -4.92 10.66
CA PRO A 51 17.58 -4.90 11.67
C PRO A 51 18.53 -6.09 11.51
N ASN A 52 18.02 -7.29 11.30
CA ASN A 52 18.83 -8.49 11.09
C ASN A 52 19.66 -8.39 9.80
N LEU A 53 19.09 -7.85 8.73
CA LEU A 53 19.83 -7.56 7.50
C LEU A 53 20.97 -6.57 7.76
N VAL A 54 20.69 -5.46 8.44
CA VAL A 54 21.68 -4.42 8.75
C VAL A 54 22.82 -4.97 9.59
N GLU A 55 22.53 -5.75 10.63
CA GLU A 55 23.57 -6.38 11.47
C GLU A 55 24.39 -7.40 10.67
N THR A 56 23.77 -8.18 9.80
CA THR A 56 24.49 -9.13 8.93
C THR A 56 25.43 -8.39 7.99
N VAL A 57 24.98 -7.31 7.33
CA VAL A 57 25.82 -6.52 6.42
C VAL A 57 26.94 -5.80 7.19
N LYS A 58 26.66 -5.25 8.38
CA LYS A 58 27.68 -4.60 9.23
C LYS A 58 28.87 -5.51 9.53
N GLY A 59 28.65 -6.81 9.73
CA GLY A 59 29.71 -7.77 10.01
C GLY A 59 30.74 -7.93 8.87
N TYR A 60 30.36 -7.62 7.63
CA TYR A 60 31.21 -7.77 6.44
C TYR A 60 31.60 -6.44 5.78
N ALA A 61 30.74 -5.42 5.88
CA ALA A 61 30.88 -4.15 5.19
C ALA A 61 30.82 -2.97 6.19
N ALA A 62 31.62 -3.03 7.25
CA ALA A 62 31.65 -2.01 8.31
C ALA A 62 31.96 -0.59 7.80
N HIS A 63 32.67 -0.47 6.68
CA HIS A 63 32.99 0.81 6.04
C HIS A 63 31.79 1.46 5.32
N GLU A 64 30.70 0.72 5.09
CA GLU A 64 29.48 1.18 4.38
C GLU A 64 28.46 1.83 5.33
N ARG A 65 28.97 2.57 6.32
CA ARG A 65 28.16 3.14 7.39
C ARG A 65 27.06 4.07 6.86
N GLN A 66 27.36 4.90 5.88
CA GLN A 66 26.40 5.82 5.28
C GLN A 66 25.21 5.07 4.65
N THR A 67 25.47 3.96 3.96
CA THR A 67 24.44 3.13 3.33
C THR A 67 23.55 2.46 4.38
N LEU A 68 24.15 1.92 5.44
CA LEU A 68 23.44 1.26 6.53
C LEU A 68 22.60 2.23 7.37
N GLU A 69 23.11 3.45 7.60
CA GLU A 69 22.36 4.54 8.22
C GLU A 69 21.18 4.97 7.36
N ALA A 70 21.36 5.07 6.03
CA ALA A 70 20.26 5.40 5.12
C ALA A 70 19.13 4.37 5.17
N VAL A 71 19.45 3.07 5.21
CA VAL A 71 18.46 1.98 5.34
C VAL A 71 17.74 2.05 6.69
N THR A 72 18.49 2.28 7.77
CA THR A 72 17.92 2.39 9.12
C THR A 72 16.98 3.60 9.23
N ASN A 73 17.38 4.74 8.66
CA ASN A 73 16.56 5.95 8.63
C ASN A 73 15.30 5.77 7.79
N ALA A 74 15.41 5.15 6.61
CA ALA A 74 14.26 4.87 5.75
C ALA A 74 13.26 3.91 6.43
N ARG A 75 13.74 2.88 7.15
CA ARG A 75 12.90 2.02 7.98
C ARG A 75 12.16 2.82 9.05
N ASN A 76 12.87 3.69 9.77
CA ASN A 76 12.26 4.48 10.84
C ASN A 76 11.21 5.46 10.29
N LEU A 77 11.43 6.02 9.09
CA LEU A 77 10.44 6.84 8.40
C LEU A 77 9.19 6.02 8.04
N ALA A 78 9.38 4.84 7.44
CA ALA A 78 8.30 3.94 7.09
C ALA A 78 7.48 3.50 8.31
N GLN A 79 8.14 3.15 9.41
CA GLN A 79 7.48 2.82 10.67
C GLN A 79 6.69 3.99 11.26
N LYS A 80 7.19 5.22 11.16
CA LYS A 80 6.48 6.42 11.61
C LYS A 80 5.27 6.76 10.74
N ALA A 81 5.29 6.37 9.47
CA ALA A 81 4.19 6.62 8.55
C ALA A 81 3.01 5.66 8.74
N VAL A 82 3.19 4.55 9.47
CA VAL A 82 2.12 3.59 9.78
C VAL A 82 0.95 4.30 10.46
N GLY A 83 -0.25 4.18 9.86
CA GLY A 83 -1.48 4.77 10.41
C GLY A 83 -1.65 6.28 10.18
N THR A 84 -0.71 6.94 9.49
CA THR A 84 -0.81 8.38 9.16
C THR A 84 -1.60 8.66 7.88
N GLY A 85 -1.90 7.61 7.10
CA GLY A 85 -2.62 7.68 5.83
C GLY A 85 -1.96 6.82 4.76
N VAL A 86 -2.73 6.42 3.76
CA VAL A 86 -2.29 5.50 2.70
C VAL A 86 -1.19 6.14 1.85
N GLY A 87 -1.36 7.40 1.45
CA GLY A 87 -0.36 8.13 0.66
C GLY A 87 0.96 8.36 1.41
N ALA A 88 0.90 8.76 2.68
CA ALA A 88 2.08 8.98 3.50
C ALA A 88 2.87 7.68 3.73
N GLN A 89 2.16 6.58 4.02
CA GLN A 89 2.77 5.26 4.15
C GLN A 89 3.36 4.79 2.82
N SER A 90 2.65 4.95 1.71
CA SER A 90 3.16 4.54 0.39
C SER A 90 4.46 5.25 0.00
N LYS A 91 4.56 6.55 0.27
CA LYS A 91 5.78 7.33 0.03
C LYS A 91 6.95 6.82 0.86
N ALA A 92 6.75 6.66 2.17
CA ALA A 92 7.82 6.21 3.07
C ALA A 92 8.28 4.78 2.73
N GLU A 93 7.36 3.90 2.33
CA GLU A 93 7.69 2.55 1.89
C GLU A 93 8.46 2.52 0.56
N GLY A 94 8.19 3.47 -0.34
CA GLY A 94 8.97 3.67 -1.56
C GLY A 94 10.42 4.11 -1.28
N GLU A 95 10.62 5.02 -0.32
CA GLU A 95 11.95 5.43 0.12
C GLU A 95 12.73 4.27 0.74
N LEU A 96 12.06 3.41 1.51
CA LEU A 96 12.65 2.19 2.06
C LEU A 96 13.03 1.19 0.96
N SER A 97 12.15 0.91 -0.01
CA SER A 97 12.49 0.04 -1.14
C SER A 97 13.71 0.57 -1.89
N SER A 98 13.79 1.89 -2.13
CA SER A 98 14.94 2.54 -2.77
C SER A 98 16.25 2.38 -1.97
N ALA A 99 16.19 2.51 -0.64
CA ALA A 99 17.35 2.30 0.23
C ALA A 99 17.83 0.84 0.21
N LEU A 100 16.91 -0.12 0.21
CA LEU A 100 17.23 -1.54 0.09
C LEU A 100 17.88 -1.88 -1.27
N SER A 101 17.40 -1.29 -2.37
CA SER A 101 18.03 -1.46 -3.68
C SER A 101 19.48 -0.96 -3.70
N ARG A 102 19.76 0.19 -3.07
CA ARG A 102 21.14 0.70 -2.93
C ARG A 102 22.01 -0.22 -2.09
N LEU A 103 21.47 -0.78 -1.01
CA LEU A 103 22.19 -1.74 -0.17
C LEU A 103 22.57 -3.00 -0.96
N LEU A 104 21.69 -3.51 -1.83
CA LEU A 104 21.99 -4.67 -2.68
C LEU A 104 23.13 -4.38 -3.67
N VAL A 105 23.22 -3.17 -4.22
CA VAL A 105 24.37 -2.77 -5.06
C VAL A 105 25.68 -2.76 -4.27
N VAL A 106 25.64 -2.35 -3.00
CA VAL A 106 26.81 -2.41 -2.12
C VAL A 106 27.25 -3.85 -1.87
N VAL A 107 26.29 -4.77 -1.63
CA VAL A 107 26.57 -6.19 -1.39
C VAL A 107 27.34 -6.84 -2.55
N GLU A 108 27.10 -6.42 -3.79
CA GLU A 108 27.84 -6.93 -4.96
C GLU A 108 29.36 -6.71 -4.88
N ARG A 109 29.82 -5.75 -4.07
CA ARG A 109 31.24 -5.47 -3.84
C ARG A 109 31.87 -6.38 -2.77
N TYR A 110 31.07 -7.18 -2.06
CA TYR A 110 31.52 -8.03 -0.95
C TYR A 110 31.15 -9.50 -1.21
N PRO A 111 32.00 -10.26 -1.93
CA PRO A 111 31.73 -11.66 -2.29
C PRO A 111 31.45 -12.57 -1.09
N ASP A 112 32.15 -12.36 0.03
CA ASP A 112 31.96 -13.17 1.25
C ASP A 112 30.57 -12.97 1.88
N LEU A 113 30.05 -11.74 1.84
CA LEU A 113 28.69 -11.43 2.28
C LEU A 113 27.65 -12.01 1.30
N LYS A 114 27.92 -11.93 -0.01
CA LYS A 114 27.06 -12.49 -1.05
C LYS A 114 26.94 -14.01 -0.95
N ALA A 115 28.01 -14.69 -0.50
CA ALA A 115 28.03 -16.13 -0.26
C ALA A 115 27.53 -16.51 1.16
N ASN A 116 27.23 -15.55 2.02
CA ASN A 116 26.78 -15.82 3.37
C ASN A 116 25.35 -16.38 3.36
N GLN A 117 25.16 -17.58 3.93
CA GLN A 117 23.86 -18.26 3.92
C GLN A 117 22.77 -17.53 4.72
N ASN A 118 23.12 -16.86 5.82
CA ASN A 118 22.15 -16.07 6.59
C ASN A 118 21.70 -14.84 5.80
N PHE A 119 22.63 -14.18 5.09
CA PHE A 119 22.31 -13.06 4.22
C PHE A 119 21.41 -13.49 3.06
N LEU A 120 21.74 -14.59 2.38
CA LEU A 120 20.92 -15.12 1.27
C LEU A 120 19.50 -15.48 1.74
N ALA A 121 19.36 -16.09 2.91
CA ALA A 121 18.04 -16.38 3.50
C ALA A 121 17.25 -15.10 3.79
N LEU A 122 17.87 -14.08 4.39
CA LEU A 122 17.23 -12.78 4.66
C LEU A 122 16.84 -12.06 3.36
N GLN A 123 17.71 -12.10 2.34
CA GLN A 123 17.44 -11.52 1.02
C GLN A 123 16.23 -12.20 0.36
N GLU A 124 16.15 -13.53 0.42
CA GLU A 124 15.02 -14.28 -0.11
C GLU A 124 13.72 -13.94 0.63
N GLU A 125 13.75 -13.87 1.97
CA GLU A 125 12.59 -13.47 2.76
C GLU A 125 12.11 -12.04 2.43
N LEU A 126 13.03 -11.10 2.28
CA LEU A 126 12.72 -9.72 1.89
C LEU A 126 12.14 -9.66 0.47
N THR A 127 12.72 -10.40 -0.48
CA THR A 127 12.24 -10.47 -1.86
C THR A 127 10.85 -11.07 -1.94
N SER A 128 10.62 -12.18 -1.22
CA SER A 128 9.30 -12.80 -1.09
C SER A 128 8.28 -11.85 -0.46
N THR A 129 8.69 -11.09 0.55
CA THR A 129 7.83 -10.09 1.20
C THR A 129 7.49 -8.95 0.25
N GLU A 130 8.45 -8.44 -0.52
CA GLU A 130 8.22 -7.38 -1.52
C GLU A 130 7.27 -7.85 -2.64
N ASN A 131 7.42 -9.08 -3.11
CA ASN A 131 6.50 -9.68 -4.09
C ASN A 131 5.07 -9.76 -3.54
N LYS A 132 4.90 -10.15 -2.27
CA LYS A 132 3.59 -10.17 -1.59
C LYS A 132 3.02 -8.78 -1.38
N ILE A 133 3.85 -7.79 -1.05
CA ILE A 133 3.44 -6.38 -0.95
C ILE A 133 2.93 -5.90 -2.31
N SER A 134 3.64 -6.19 -3.39
CA SER A 134 3.25 -5.81 -4.75
C SER A 134 1.88 -6.38 -5.14
N PHE A 135 1.67 -7.69 -4.92
CA PHE A 135 0.38 -8.33 -5.17
C PHE A 135 -0.74 -7.77 -4.27
N SER A 136 -0.46 -7.59 -2.97
CA SER A 136 -1.43 -7.04 -2.01
C SER A 136 -1.81 -5.59 -2.36
N ARG A 137 -0.85 -4.81 -2.85
CA ARG A 137 -1.07 -3.44 -3.36
C ARG A 137 -2.02 -3.44 -4.55
N GLN A 138 -1.79 -4.31 -5.53
CA GLN A 138 -2.69 -4.44 -6.67
C GLN A 138 -4.11 -4.77 -6.19
N TYR A 139 -4.25 -5.80 -5.35
CA TYR A 139 -5.55 -6.21 -4.81
C TYR A 139 -6.25 -5.10 -4.00
N TYR A 140 -5.50 -4.33 -3.22
CA TYR A 140 -6.01 -3.17 -2.49
C TYR A 140 -6.50 -2.09 -3.45
N ASN A 141 -5.71 -1.73 -4.46
CA ASN A 141 -6.08 -0.72 -5.44
C ASN A 141 -7.32 -1.14 -6.24
N ASP A 142 -7.43 -2.41 -6.64
CA ASP A 142 -8.62 -2.94 -7.31
C ASP A 142 -9.86 -2.90 -6.40
N SER A 143 -9.68 -3.16 -5.10
CA SER A 143 -10.74 -3.05 -4.10
C SER A 143 -11.18 -1.60 -3.91
N VAL A 144 -10.23 -0.65 -3.86
CA VAL A 144 -10.49 0.79 -3.77
C VAL A 144 -11.21 1.27 -5.03
N LEU A 145 -10.79 0.85 -6.22
CA LEU A 145 -11.46 1.17 -7.47
C LEU A 145 -12.92 0.69 -7.46
N THR A 146 -13.15 -0.57 -7.09
CA THR A 146 -14.50 -1.14 -7.00
C THR A 146 -15.37 -0.37 -6.01
N TYR A 147 -14.82 -0.03 -4.85
CA TYR A 147 -15.51 0.76 -3.83
C TYR A 147 -15.81 2.19 -4.31
N ASN A 148 -14.83 2.88 -4.91
CA ASN A 148 -14.96 4.23 -5.43
C ASN A 148 -15.99 4.30 -6.57
N ASN A 149 -15.98 3.34 -7.49
CA ASN A 149 -17.01 3.23 -8.52
C ASN A 149 -18.39 3.08 -7.88
N LYS A 150 -18.53 2.24 -6.85
CA LYS A 150 -19.83 1.99 -6.21
C LYS A 150 -20.37 3.23 -5.49
N ILE A 151 -19.53 4.05 -4.87
CA ILE A 151 -19.99 5.32 -4.24
C ILE A 151 -20.28 6.41 -5.28
N GLN A 152 -19.74 6.33 -6.50
CA GLN A 152 -19.92 7.35 -7.54
C GLN A 152 -21.05 7.02 -8.54
N MET A 153 -21.36 5.75 -8.76
CA MET A 153 -22.39 5.33 -9.71
C MET A 153 -23.81 5.59 -9.17
N PHE A 154 -24.72 5.93 -10.09
CA PHE A 154 -26.15 5.96 -9.79
C PHE A 154 -26.71 4.53 -9.73
N PRO A 155 -27.61 4.20 -8.78
CA PRO A 155 -28.21 5.09 -7.75
C PRO A 155 -27.49 5.06 -6.39
N SER A 156 -26.38 4.34 -6.26
CA SER A 156 -25.67 4.18 -4.99
C SER A 156 -25.00 5.45 -4.48
N ASN A 157 -24.69 6.41 -5.36
CA ASN A 157 -24.18 7.73 -5.00
C ASN A 157 -25.11 8.54 -4.07
N ILE A 158 -26.43 8.42 -4.22
CA ILE A 158 -27.40 9.09 -3.34
C ILE A 158 -27.28 8.55 -1.92
N VAL A 159 -27.23 7.22 -1.77
CA VAL A 159 -27.07 6.55 -0.48
C VAL A 159 -25.71 6.88 0.12
N ALA A 160 -24.65 6.84 -0.69
CA ALA A 160 -23.28 7.15 -0.26
C ALA A 160 -23.16 8.57 0.31
N ASN A 161 -23.74 9.56 -0.37
CA ASN A 161 -23.73 10.96 0.09
C ASN A 161 -24.55 11.15 1.37
N LEU A 162 -25.70 10.46 1.51
CA LEU A 162 -26.53 10.55 2.71
C LEU A 162 -25.89 9.90 3.94
N THR A 163 -25.03 8.89 3.73
CA THR A 163 -24.43 8.07 4.81
C THR A 163 -22.92 8.23 4.95
N GLU A 164 -22.37 9.30 4.36
CA GLU A 164 -20.97 9.72 4.47
C GLU A 164 -19.92 8.67 4.02
N PHE A 165 -20.23 7.85 3.02
CA PHE A 165 -19.22 7.00 2.41
C PHE A 165 -18.25 7.85 1.58
N LYS A 166 -17.01 7.98 2.06
CA LYS A 166 -15.94 8.73 1.40
C LYS A 166 -15.13 7.84 0.46
N ALA A 167 -14.56 8.42 -0.59
CA ALA A 167 -13.65 7.72 -1.49
C ALA A 167 -12.42 7.20 -0.74
N GLY A 168 -11.99 5.98 -1.11
CA GLY A 168 -10.72 5.42 -0.66
C GLY A 168 -9.56 6.02 -1.45
N GLU A 169 -8.42 6.14 -0.79
CA GLU A 169 -7.15 6.55 -1.39
C GLU A 169 -6.43 5.32 -1.98
N PHE A 170 -5.79 5.47 -3.14
CA PHE A 170 -4.99 4.39 -3.72
C PHE A 170 -3.61 4.32 -3.05
N PHE A 171 -3.06 3.11 -2.95
CA PHE A 171 -1.66 2.92 -2.57
C PHE A 171 -0.80 3.02 -3.83
N GLU A 172 -0.37 4.25 -4.14
CA GLU A 172 0.57 4.54 -5.22
C GLU A 172 1.92 4.93 -4.64
N VAL A 173 2.96 4.19 -5.01
CA VAL A 173 4.33 4.66 -4.80
C VAL A 173 4.54 5.73 -5.85
N THR A 174 4.19 6.98 -5.52
CA THR A 174 4.41 8.11 -6.41
C THR A 174 5.92 8.30 -6.56
N VAL A 175 6.50 7.72 -7.60
CA VAL A 175 7.79 8.18 -8.12
C VAL A 175 7.47 9.51 -8.80
N ALA A 176 7.58 10.61 -8.06
CA ALA A 176 7.36 11.95 -8.59
C ALA A 176 8.18 12.21 -9.88
N ALA A 177 9.31 11.49 -10.06
CA ALA A 177 10.16 11.56 -11.23
C ALA A 177 9.62 10.86 -12.50
N GLU A 178 8.68 9.92 -12.40
CA GLU A 178 8.16 9.20 -13.60
C GLU A 178 7.14 10.02 -14.40
N ARG A 179 6.53 11.06 -13.79
CA ARG A 179 5.58 11.94 -14.48
C ARG A 179 6.27 13.11 -15.19
N GLU A 180 7.55 13.35 -14.95
CA GLU A 180 8.33 14.31 -15.72
C GLU A 180 9.00 13.60 -16.89
N ALA A 181 8.51 13.84 -18.11
CA ALA A 181 9.19 13.39 -19.31
C ALA A 181 10.65 13.89 -19.30
N PRO A 182 11.64 13.06 -19.66
CA PRO A 182 13.03 13.49 -19.70
C PRO A 182 13.14 14.67 -20.67
N LYS A 183 13.54 15.84 -20.15
CA LYS A 183 13.85 17.01 -20.97
C LYS A 183 15.17 16.75 -21.69
N VAL A 184 15.08 16.14 -22.87
CA VAL A 184 16.23 15.97 -23.75
C VAL A 184 16.55 17.33 -24.38
N SER A 185 17.56 18.02 -23.86
CA SER A 185 18.13 19.20 -24.51
C SER A 185 19.38 18.77 -25.28
N PHE A 186 19.27 18.71 -26.61
CA PHE A 186 20.43 18.71 -27.49
C PHE A 186 20.80 20.15 -27.81
N SER A 187 21.40 20.86 -26.85
CA SER A 187 22.06 22.13 -27.12
C SER A 187 23.56 21.90 -27.03
N GLN A 188 24.23 21.97 -28.18
CA GLN A 188 25.68 22.20 -28.27
C GLN A 188 26.03 23.58 -27.71
#